data_AF-A0A379IKV8-F1
#
_entry.id   AF-A0A379IKV8-F1
#
_cell.length_a   1.000
_cell.length_b   1.000
_cell.length_c   1.000
_cell.angle_alpha   90.00
_cell.angle_beta   90.00
_cell.angle_gamma   90.00
#
_symmetry.space_group_name_H-M   'P 1'
#
loop_
_entity.id
_entity.type
_entity.pdbx_description
1 polymer ?
#
loop_
_entity_poly.entity_id
_entity_poly.type
_entity_poly.pdbx_seq_one_letter_code
_entity_poly.pdbx_strand_id
1 'polypeptide(L)'
;MWLFDVFAWLYTLTPFTGALLLWFLVLVVTAGVTMKYPTRRGKLAGFGISSVGAVLILGYLEVLTLSATGKELKGVVINLVVMSLGGLGSGLLAVAISEGPSKAEIEQTRTSIRTWGLTVFEYLFVFVLVCSLVLSAICLPLWFLGWPKVPVHAVLGLLLAFLGAALGCVMVFQLRRLMKWEQLGVGLLFGLLLLLLPVYAQAVWALVNWSLAAVLGFHLVAGIAMGWTVWRNRLAWQRAPL
;
A
#
# COMPACT_ATOMS: atom_id res chain seq x y z
N MET A 1 -18.36 -24.11 2.65
CA MET A 1 -18.47 -22.69 3.03
C MET A 1 -17.07 -22.18 3.29
N TRP A 2 -16.63 -21.20 2.50
CA TRP A 2 -15.23 -20.76 2.45
C TRP A 2 -14.95 -19.74 3.56
N LEU A 3 -13.68 -19.61 3.98
CA LEU A 3 -13.21 -18.61 4.95
C LEU A 3 -13.68 -17.18 4.58
N PHE A 4 -13.79 -16.91 3.28
CA PHE A 4 -14.31 -15.65 2.72
C PHE A 4 -15.79 -15.41 2.97
N ASP A 5 -16.62 -16.46 3.02
CA ASP A 5 -18.05 -16.33 3.33
C ASP A 5 -18.26 -15.96 4.81
N VAL A 6 -17.46 -16.55 5.70
CA VAL A 6 -17.45 -16.22 7.13
C VAL A 6 -16.93 -14.81 7.35
N PHE A 7 -15.90 -14.40 6.59
CA PHE A 7 -15.32 -13.05 6.67
C PHE A 7 -16.30 -11.98 6.16
N ALA A 8 -16.97 -12.24 5.03
CA ALA A 8 -18.00 -11.36 4.47
C ALA A 8 -19.22 -11.26 5.40
N TRP A 9 -19.64 -12.38 6.01
CA TRP A 9 -20.73 -12.42 6.97
C TRP A 9 -20.40 -11.63 8.25
N LEU A 10 -19.20 -11.82 8.82
CA LEU A 10 -18.73 -11.03 9.97
C LEU A 10 -18.68 -9.53 9.64
N TYR A 11 -18.18 -9.17 8.45
CA TYR A 11 -18.08 -7.79 7.99
C TYR A 11 -19.44 -7.07 7.92
N THR A 12 -20.53 -7.79 7.68
CA THR A 12 -21.89 -7.23 7.56
C THR A 12 -22.70 -7.11 8.86
N LEU A 13 -22.21 -7.64 10.00
CA LEU A 13 -23.02 -7.70 11.24
C LEU A 13 -23.20 -6.34 11.95
N THR A 14 -22.23 -5.43 11.83
CA THR A 14 -22.33 -4.05 12.34
C THR A 14 -21.59 -3.10 11.40
N PRO A 15 -21.96 -1.80 11.31
CA PRO A 15 -21.23 -0.83 10.49
C PRO A 15 -19.76 -0.67 10.90
N PHE A 16 -19.38 -1.14 12.09
CA PHE A 16 -18.03 -1.06 12.64
C PHE A 16 -17.25 -2.37 12.57
N THR A 17 -17.86 -3.51 12.22
CA THR A 17 -17.17 -4.81 12.28
C THR A 17 -15.95 -4.82 11.35
N GLY A 18 -16.06 -4.22 10.16
CA GLY A 18 -14.92 -4.05 9.26
C GLY A 18 -13.75 -3.29 9.88
N ALA A 19 -14.04 -2.19 10.59
CA ALA A 19 -13.03 -1.39 11.29
C ALA A 19 -12.35 -2.17 12.43
N LEU A 20 -13.13 -2.94 13.19
CA LEU A 20 -12.63 -3.76 14.31
C LEU A 20 -11.79 -4.95 13.82
N LEU A 21 -12.17 -5.59 12.71
CA LEU A 21 -11.38 -6.66 12.09
C LEU A 21 -10.06 -6.12 11.54
N LEU A 22 -10.09 -4.98 10.86
CA LEU A 22 -8.90 -4.29 10.38
C LEU A 22 -7.98 -3.88 11.54
N TRP A 23 -8.55 -3.33 12.61
CA TRP A 23 -7.82 -3.01 13.83
C TRP A 23 -7.10 -4.22 14.42
N PHE A 24 -7.81 -5.34 14.58
CA PHE A 24 -7.23 -6.58 15.10
C PHE A 24 -6.13 -7.12 14.20
N LEU A 25 -6.34 -7.11 12.87
CA LEU A 25 -5.34 -7.52 11.90
C LEU A 25 -4.07 -6.65 11.99
N VAL A 26 -4.22 -5.32 12.04
CA VAL A 26 -3.10 -4.40 12.16
C VAL A 26 -2.32 -4.65 13.45
N LEU A 27 -3.01 -4.92 14.57
CA LEU A 27 -2.36 -5.29 15.83
C LEU A 27 -1.53 -6.57 15.70
N VAL A 28 -2.13 -7.65 15.17
CA VAL A 28 -1.47 -8.95 15.02
C VAL A 28 -0.26 -8.84 14.08
N VAL A 29 -0.39 -8.13 12.96
CA VAL A 29 0.71 -7.93 12.02
C VAL A 29 1.83 -7.09 12.66
N THR A 30 1.47 -6.02 13.37
CA THR A 30 2.45 -5.17 14.04
C THR A 30 3.22 -5.97 15.10
N ALA A 31 2.51 -6.73 15.95
CA ALA A 31 3.11 -7.61 16.96
C ALA A 31 3.98 -8.69 16.33
N GLY A 32 3.51 -9.34 15.26
CA GLY A 32 4.27 -10.38 14.56
C GLY A 32 5.59 -9.85 13.98
N VAL A 33 5.57 -8.63 13.42
CA VAL A 33 6.77 -7.98 12.87
C VAL A 33 7.74 -7.59 13.99
N THR A 34 7.26 -7.01 15.08
CA THR A 34 8.12 -6.59 16.20
C THR A 34 8.70 -7.78 16.98
N MET A 35 7.94 -8.87 17.13
CA MET A 35 8.42 -10.11 17.76
C MET A 35 9.43 -10.86 16.89
N LYS A 36 9.18 -10.95 15.58
CA LYS A 36 10.09 -11.65 14.65
C LYS A 36 11.39 -10.90 14.44
N TYR A 37 11.35 -9.57 14.50
CA TYR A 37 12.50 -8.71 14.32
C TYR A 37 12.65 -7.79 15.55
N PRO A 38 13.19 -8.28 16.68
CA PRO A 38 13.33 -7.50 17.92
C PRO A 38 14.45 -6.43 17.85
N THR A 39 14.74 -5.95 16.64
CA THR A 39 15.75 -4.93 16.35
C THR A 39 15.09 -3.57 16.23
N ARG A 40 15.89 -2.50 16.28
CA ARG A 40 15.43 -1.13 16.01
C ARG A 40 14.61 -1.01 14.73
N ARG A 41 14.95 -1.78 13.69
CA ARG A 41 14.21 -1.79 12.42
C ARG A 41 12.85 -2.46 12.51
N GLY A 42 12.73 -3.56 13.24
CA GLY A 42 11.43 -4.19 13.44
C GLY A 42 10.51 -3.30 14.28
N LYS A 43 11.07 -2.53 15.23
CA LYS A 43 10.35 -1.49 15.97
C LYS A 43 9.88 -0.35 15.04
N LEU A 44 10.74 0.17 14.16
CA LEU A 44 10.36 1.19 13.16
C LEU A 44 9.34 0.67 12.13
N ALA A 45 9.49 -0.57 11.68
CA ALA A 45 8.53 -1.21 10.78
C ALA A 45 7.18 -1.39 11.47
N GLY A 46 7.19 -1.80 12.74
CA GLY A 46 5.98 -1.89 13.55
C GLY A 46 5.28 -0.54 13.73
N PHE A 47 6.03 0.54 13.99
CA PHE A 47 5.51 1.91 14.01
C PHE A 47 4.85 2.30 12.67
N GLY A 48 5.51 1.99 11.55
CA GLY A 48 4.96 2.26 10.22
C GLY A 48 3.66 1.51 9.96
N ILE A 49 3.62 0.22 10.29
CA ILE A 49 2.43 -0.63 10.13
C ILE A 49 1.26 -0.12 10.98
N SER A 50 1.51 0.19 12.27
CA SER A 50 0.44 0.66 13.16
C SER A 50 -0.07 2.05 12.77
N SER A 51 0.81 2.95 12.32
CA SER A 51 0.43 4.31 11.89
C SER A 51 -0.38 4.28 10.61
N VAL A 52 0.09 3.55 9.59
CA VAL A 52 -0.64 3.40 8.31
C VAL A 52 -1.97 2.69 8.53
N GLY A 53 -1.98 1.61 9.33
CA GLY A 53 -3.20 0.90 9.67
C GLY A 53 -4.21 1.78 10.40
N ALA A 54 -3.78 2.61 11.35
CA ALA A 54 -4.65 3.56 12.03
C ALA A 54 -5.28 4.56 11.06
N VAL A 55 -4.48 5.17 10.17
CA VAL A 55 -4.98 6.12 9.17
C VAL A 55 -6.01 5.47 8.24
N LEU A 56 -5.75 4.24 7.77
CA LEU A 56 -6.69 3.51 6.92
C LEU A 56 -8.02 3.22 7.62
N ILE A 57 -7.97 2.81 8.89
CA ILE A 57 -9.18 2.53 9.69
C ILE A 57 -9.96 3.82 9.95
N LEU A 58 -9.27 4.92 10.27
CA LEU A 58 -9.91 6.22 10.50
C LEU A 58 -10.57 6.75 9.23
N GLY A 59 -9.89 6.67 8.08
CA GLY A 59 -10.47 7.04 6.79
C GLY A 59 -11.69 6.19 6.42
N TYR A 60 -11.63 4.88 6.67
CA TYR A 60 -12.80 4.00 6.50
C TYR A 60 -13.98 4.45 7.39
N LEU A 61 -13.73 4.73 8.66
CA LEU A 61 -14.75 5.20 9.60
C LEU A 61 -15.30 6.58 9.20
N GLU A 62 -14.51 7.44 8.57
CA GLU A 62 -14.91 8.77 8.12
C GLU A 62 -16.00 8.71 7.04
N VAL A 63 -15.88 7.77 6.10
CA VAL A 63 -16.80 7.60 4.96
C VAL A 63 -18.12 6.91 5.36
N LEU A 64 -18.22 6.32 6.55
CA LEU A 64 -19.46 5.70 7.03
C LEU A 64 -20.55 6.75 7.31
N THR A 65 -21.69 6.59 6.64
CA THR A 65 -22.91 7.35 6.91
C THR A 65 -23.71 6.66 8.01
N LEU A 66 -23.88 7.34 9.15
CA LEU A 66 -24.43 6.74 10.38
C LEU A 66 -25.59 7.56 10.94
N SER A 67 -26.53 6.87 11.59
CA SER A 67 -27.58 7.48 12.43
C SER A 67 -26.97 8.19 13.66
N ALA A 68 -27.77 8.97 14.39
CA ALA A 68 -27.30 9.71 15.58
C ALA A 68 -26.60 8.80 16.61
N THR A 69 -27.22 7.65 16.96
CA THR A 69 -26.63 6.64 17.85
C THR A 69 -25.36 6.01 17.28
N GLY A 70 -25.28 5.86 15.95
CA GLY A 70 -24.08 5.39 15.27
C GLY A 70 -22.91 6.38 15.37
N LYS A 71 -23.17 7.70 15.43
CA LYS A 71 -22.11 8.71 15.57
C LYS A 71 -21.41 8.62 16.94
N GLU A 72 -22.14 8.33 18.01
CA GLU A 72 -21.56 8.13 19.35
C GLU A 72 -20.66 6.88 19.38
N LEU A 73 -21.15 5.76 18.84
CA LEU A 73 -20.38 4.52 18.73
C LEU A 73 -19.14 4.69 17.83
N LYS A 74 -19.24 5.47 16.75
CA LYS A 74 -18.08 5.85 15.92
C LYS A 74 -17.00 6.54 16.74
N GLY A 75 -17.38 7.45 17.64
CA GLY A 75 -16.44 8.10 18.56
C GLY A 75 -15.69 7.10 19.44
N VAL A 76 -16.39 6.10 19.98
CA VAL A 76 -15.79 5.03 20.78
C VAL A 76 -14.78 4.21 19.96
N VAL A 77 -15.14 3.82 18.74
CA VAL A 77 -14.26 3.03 17.85
C VAL A 77 -13.05 3.85 17.40
N ILE A 78 -13.22 5.13 17.08
CA ILE A 78 -12.11 6.04 16.78
C ILE A 78 -11.14 6.11 17.96
N ASN A 79 -11.66 6.32 19.18
CA ASN A 79 -10.83 6.38 20.38
C ASN A 79 -10.07 5.09 20.63
N LEU A 80 -10.72 3.93 20.46
CA LEU A 80 -10.06 2.63 20.53
C LEU A 80 -8.87 2.56 19.55
N VAL A 81 -9.09 2.90 18.28
CA VAL A 81 -8.07 2.86 17.22
C VAL A 81 -6.91 3.80 17.53
N VAL A 82 -7.20 5.05 17.89
CA VAL A 82 -6.20 6.07 18.18
C VAL A 82 -5.37 5.70 19.41
N MET A 83 -6.01 5.31 20.52
CA MET A 83 -5.30 4.99 21.76
C MET A 83 -4.46 3.73 21.62
N SER A 84 -4.97 2.70 20.92
CA SER A 84 -4.25 1.44 20.78
C SER A 84 -3.17 1.52 19.69
N LEU A 85 -3.52 1.82 18.43
CA LEU A 85 -2.56 1.80 17.33
C LEU A 85 -1.65 3.04 17.32
N GLY A 86 -2.19 4.20 17.70
CA GLY A 86 -1.40 5.43 17.86
C GLY A 86 -0.50 5.37 19.10
N GLY A 87 -1.00 4.85 20.22
CA GLY A 87 -0.20 4.62 21.43
C GLY A 87 0.90 3.57 21.20
N LEU A 88 0.58 2.46 20.54
CA LEU A 88 1.54 1.43 20.19
C LEU A 88 2.58 1.93 19.18
N GLY A 89 2.16 2.67 18.17
CA GLY A 89 3.07 3.27 17.18
C GLY A 89 4.05 4.25 17.82
N SER A 90 3.55 5.20 18.61
CA SER A 90 4.41 6.17 19.29
C SER A 90 5.35 5.50 20.29
N GLY A 91 4.91 4.48 21.02
CA GLY A 91 5.76 3.67 21.89
C GLY A 91 6.88 2.94 21.13
N LEU A 92 6.57 2.31 20.00
CA LEU A 92 7.57 1.66 19.15
C LEU A 92 8.59 2.64 18.56
N LEU A 93 8.12 3.83 18.15
CA LEU A 93 8.99 4.90 17.68
C LEU A 93 9.92 5.41 18.79
N ALA A 94 9.38 5.62 19.99
CA ALA A 94 10.16 6.05 21.16
C ALA A 94 11.26 5.05 21.49
N VAL A 95 10.93 3.75 21.55
CA VAL A 95 11.93 2.69 21.78
C VAL A 95 12.97 2.64 20.66
N ALA A 96 12.55 2.80 19.41
CA ALA A 96 13.47 2.81 18.27
C ALA A 96 14.41 4.03 18.25
N ILE A 97 14.01 5.17 18.82
CA ILE A 97 14.86 6.37 18.89
C ILE A 97 15.82 6.30 20.08
N SER A 98 15.38 5.75 21.21
CA SER A 98 16.19 5.62 22.43
C SER A 98 17.37 4.65 22.28
N GLU A 99 17.23 3.62 21.45
CA GLU A 99 18.33 2.73 21.09
C GLU A 99 19.09 3.32 19.88
N GLY A 100 20.21 4.00 20.14
CA GLY A 100 21.09 4.52 19.09
C GLY A 100 21.60 3.39 18.18
N PRO A 101 21.66 3.58 16.85
CA PRO A 101 22.02 2.50 15.93
C PRO A 101 23.50 2.14 16.05
N SER A 102 23.80 0.85 16.16
CA SER A 102 25.18 0.36 16.07
C SER A 102 25.74 0.56 14.65
N LYS A 103 27.08 0.66 14.48
CA LYS A 103 27.71 0.81 13.15
C LYS A 103 27.33 -0.33 12.19
N ALA A 104 27.23 -1.56 12.70
CA ALA A 104 26.80 -2.72 11.93
C ALA A 104 25.32 -2.60 11.49
N GLU A 105 24.45 -2.10 12.36
CA GLU A 105 23.06 -1.83 11.99
C GLU A 105 22.94 -0.71 10.97
N ILE A 106 23.78 0.32 10.99
CA ILE A 106 23.76 1.40 9.99
C ILE A 106 24.10 0.83 8.61
N GLU A 107 25.18 0.07 8.49
CA GLU A 107 25.62 -0.51 7.21
C GLU A 107 24.64 -1.58 6.70
N GLN A 108 24.08 -2.39 7.61
CA GLN A 108 23.04 -3.34 7.27
C GLN A 108 21.70 -2.62 6.91
N THR A 109 21.43 -1.43 7.46
CA THR A 109 20.20 -0.66 7.15
C THR A 109 20.30 -0.11 5.76
N ARG A 110 21.48 0.43 5.46
CA ARG A 110 21.86 0.95 4.17
C ARG A 110 21.67 -0.09 3.07
N THR A 111 22.25 -1.28 3.26
CA THR A 111 22.11 -2.40 2.32
C THR A 111 20.68 -2.94 2.25
N SER A 112 19.95 -3.02 3.37
CA SER A 112 18.56 -3.48 3.41
C SER A 112 17.59 -2.51 2.73
N ILE A 113 17.70 -1.20 2.96
CA ILE A 113 16.89 -0.16 2.30
C ILE A 113 17.19 -0.14 0.80
N ARG A 114 18.48 -0.19 0.45
CA ARG A 114 18.91 -0.21 -0.95
C ARG A 114 18.37 -1.42 -1.70
N THR A 115 18.34 -2.59 -1.06
CA THR A 115 17.96 -3.83 -1.75
C THR A 115 16.45 -4.06 -1.66
N TRP A 116 15.89 -4.14 -0.46
CA TRP A 116 14.47 -4.46 -0.27
C TRP A 116 13.57 -3.25 -0.57
N GLY A 117 13.93 -2.06 -0.08
CA GLY A 117 13.14 -0.85 -0.27
C GLY A 117 12.99 -0.47 -1.75
N LEU A 118 14.10 -0.41 -2.49
CA LEU A 118 14.03 -0.14 -3.93
C LEU A 118 13.26 -1.21 -4.70
N THR A 119 13.33 -2.48 -4.30
CA THR A 119 12.56 -3.56 -4.93
C THR A 119 11.06 -3.38 -4.70
N VAL A 120 10.65 -2.96 -3.50
CA VAL A 120 9.22 -2.69 -3.21
C VAL A 120 8.71 -1.50 -4.02
N PHE A 121 9.46 -0.40 -4.06
CA PHE A 121 9.10 0.75 -4.90
C PHE A 121 9.05 0.38 -6.38
N GLU A 122 10.04 -0.36 -6.88
CA GLU A 122 10.04 -0.88 -8.25
C GLU A 122 8.76 -1.65 -8.54
N TYR A 123 8.40 -2.58 -7.65
CA TYR A 123 7.20 -3.39 -7.83
C TYR A 123 5.92 -2.52 -7.90
N LEU A 124 5.78 -1.58 -6.97
CA LEU A 124 4.61 -0.69 -6.92
C LEU A 124 4.54 0.21 -8.16
N PHE A 125 5.66 0.81 -8.57
CA PHE A 125 5.69 1.64 -9.78
C PHE A 125 5.45 0.83 -11.04
N VAL A 126 6.06 -0.35 -11.20
CA VAL A 126 5.82 -1.21 -12.37
C VAL A 126 4.36 -1.69 -12.39
N PHE A 127 3.76 -2.00 -11.23
CA PHE A 127 2.36 -2.39 -11.16
C PHE A 127 1.45 -1.25 -11.64
N VAL A 128 1.63 -0.04 -11.10
CA VAL A 128 0.85 1.14 -11.53
C VAL A 128 1.13 1.44 -13.01
N LEU A 129 2.37 1.32 -13.47
CA LEU A 129 2.76 1.55 -14.87
C LEU A 129 2.00 0.63 -15.82
N VAL A 130 2.07 -0.68 -15.61
CA VAL A 130 1.46 -1.69 -16.49
C VAL A 130 -0.06 -1.56 -16.46
N CYS A 131 -0.65 -1.45 -15.26
CA CYS A 131 -2.08 -1.32 -15.13
C CYS A 131 -2.60 -0.04 -15.79
N SER A 132 -1.95 1.09 -15.54
CA SER A 132 -2.32 2.37 -16.16
C SER A 132 -2.16 2.35 -17.67
N LEU A 133 -1.06 1.76 -18.18
CA LEU A 133 -0.83 1.65 -19.63
C LEU A 133 -1.92 0.83 -20.32
N VAL A 134 -2.23 -0.36 -19.80
CA VAL A 134 -3.22 -1.25 -20.41
C VAL A 134 -4.62 -0.64 -20.33
N LEU A 135 -4.99 -0.08 -19.19
CA LEU A 135 -6.27 0.60 -19.04
C LEU A 135 -6.35 1.83 -19.94
N SER A 136 -5.30 2.65 -20.05
CA SER A 136 -5.27 3.77 -21.00
C SER A 136 -5.39 3.29 -22.45
N ALA A 137 -4.64 2.25 -22.84
CA ALA A 137 -4.65 1.73 -24.20
C ALA A 137 -6.03 1.18 -24.63
N ILE A 138 -6.82 0.67 -23.69
CA ILE A 138 -8.18 0.16 -23.94
C ILE A 138 -9.21 1.28 -23.80
N CYS A 139 -9.20 2.00 -22.68
CA CYS A 139 -10.23 2.99 -22.37
C CYS A 139 -10.14 4.22 -23.27
N LEU A 140 -8.95 4.66 -23.68
CA LEU A 140 -8.81 5.91 -24.43
C LEU A 140 -9.40 5.83 -25.85
N PRO A 141 -9.11 4.79 -26.67
CA PRO A 141 -9.75 4.63 -27.98
C PRO A 141 -11.26 4.42 -27.87
N LEU A 142 -11.70 3.58 -26.93
CA LEU A 142 -13.11 3.28 -26.77
C LEU A 142 -13.87 4.51 -26.26
N TRP A 143 -13.24 5.33 -25.41
CA TRP A 143 -13.88 6.52 -24.85
C TRP A 143 -14.23 7.54 -25.95
N PHE A 144 -13.39 7.65 -26.99
CA PHE A 144 -13.75 8.43 -28.20
C PHE A 144 -14.98 7.90 -28.92
N LEU A 145 -15.30 6.60 -28.77
CA LEU A 145 -16.52 5.97 -29.28
C LEU A 145 -17.69 6.05 -28.27
N GLY A 146 -17.52 6.78 -27.16
CA GLY A 146 -18.53 6.97 -26.12
C GLY A 146 -18.58 5.85 -25.06
N TRP A 147 -17.55 4.99 -24.97
CA TRP A 147 -17.53 3.86 -24.05
C TRP A 147 -16.13 3.60 -23.48
N PRO A 148 -15.89 3.44 -22.17
CA PRO A 148 -16.85 3.44 -21.09
C PRO A 148 -17.36 4.86 -20.80
N LYS A 149 -18.56 4.97 -20.24
CA LYS A 149 -19.15 6.25 -19.82
C LYS A 149 -18.49 6.75 -18.54
N VAL A 150 -17.24 7.19 -18.66
CA VAL A 150 -16.44 7.74 -17.57
C VAL A 150 -16.04 9.17 -17.88
N PRO A 151 -15.83 10.03 -16.86
CA PRO A 151 -15.46 11.41 -17.10
C PRO A 151 -14.05 11.53 -17.68
N VAL A 152 -13.79 12.57 -18.47
CA VAL A 152 -12.51 12.79 -19.17
C VAL A 152 -11.29 12.77 -18.22
N HIS A 153 -11.45 13.31 -17.01
CA HIS A 153 -10.38 13.36 -16.02
C HIS A 153 -9.98 11.96 -15.51
N ALA A 154 -10.86 10.95 -15.59
CA ALA A 154 -10.50 9.59 -15.24
C ALA A 154 -9.54 8.98 -16.29
N VAL A 155 -9.82 9.20 -17.57
CA VAL A 155 -8.98 8.71 -18.67
C VAL A 155 -7.63 9.44 -18.70
N LEU A 156 -7.63 10.77 -18.52
CA LEU A 156 -6.40 11.56 -18.39
C LEU A 156 -5.61 11.20 -17.12
N GLY A 157 -6.30 10.86 -16.02
CA GLY A 157 -5.69 10.40 -14.78
C GLY A 157 -4.89 9.12 -14.96
N LEU A 158 -5.34 8.17 -15.78
CA LEU A 158 -4.56 6.97 -16.12
C LEU A 158 -3.29 7.31 -16.89
N LEU A 159 -3.33 8.26 -17.83
CA LEU A 159 -2.14 8.70 -18.54
C LEU A 159 -1.13 9.38 -17.60
N LEU A 160 -1.62 10.22 -16.69
CA LEU A 160 -0.78 10.87 -15.69
C LEU A 160 -0.16 9.83 -14.74
N ALA A 161 -0.95 8.82 -14.34
CA ALA A 161 -0.49 7.71 -13.52
C ALA A 161 0.59 6.87 -14.24
N PHE A 162 0.41 6.60 -15.54
CA PHE A 162 1.41 5.95 -16.38
C PHE A 162 2.72 6.75 -16.44
N LEU A 163 2.65 8.05 -16.75
CA LEU A 163 3.84 8.90 -16.84
C LEU A 163 4.58 9.03 -15.50
N GLY A 164 3.83 9.23 -14.41
CA GLY A 164 4.41 9.30 -13.07
C GLY A 164 5.02 7.97 -12.61
N ALA A 165 4.40 6.84 -12.96
CA ALA A 165 4.96 5.52 -12.71
C ALA A 165 6.22 5.24 -13.53
N ALA A 166 6.26 5.70 -14.79
CA ALA A 166 7.44 5.58 -15.65
C ALA A 166 8.61 6.37 -15.08
N LEU A 167 8.34 7.61 -14.62
CA LEU A 167 9.32 8.42 -13.90
C LEU A 167 9.80 7.70 -12.63
N GLY A 168 8.90 7.13 -11.84
CA GLY A 168 9.25 6.34 -10.65
C GLY A 168 10.16 5.16 -10.97
N CYS A 169 9.91 4.43 -12.06
CA CYS A 169 10.77 3.34 -12.52
C CYS A 169 12.18 3.83 -12.91
N VAL A 170 12.26 4.93 -13.67
CA VAL A 170 13.54 5.56 -14.04
C VAL A 170 14.31 6.01 -12.79
N MET A 171 13.61 6.62 -11.83
CA MET A 171 14.21 7.03 -10.56
C MET A 171 14.74 5.84 -9.76
N VAL A 172 13.98 4.74 -9.64
CA VAL A 172 14.46 3.52 -8.98
C VAL A 172 15.72 2.97 -9.68
N PHE A 173 15.73 2.94 -11.01
CA PHE A 173 16.90 2.50 -11.78
C PHE A 173 18.13 3.38 -11.53
N GLN A 174 17.96 4.71 -11.53
CA GLN A 174 19.04 5.65 -11.25
C GLN A 174 19.53 5.54 -9.80
N LEU A 175 18.61 5.48 -8.83
CA LEU A 175 18.94 5.36 -7.40
C LEU A 175 19.67 4.05 -7.10
N ARG A 176 19.38 2.96 -7.82
CA ARG A 176 20.12 1.70 -7.71
C ARG A 176 21.59 1.85 -8.11
N ARG A 177 21.91 2.77 -9.02
CA ARG A 177 23.29 3.05 -9.49
C ARG A 177 24.07 4.00 -8.58
N LEU A 178 23.41 4.79 -7.75
CA LEU A 178 24.06 5.85 -6.98
C LEU A 178 24.35 5.42 -5.53
N MET A 179 25.62 5.45 -5.11
CA MET A 179 26.06 4.88 -3.82
C MET A 179 25.77 5.73 -2.56
N LYS A 180 25.18 6.94 -2.64
CA LYS A 180 25.06 7.86 -1.47
C LYS A 180 23.70 8.60 -1.33
N TRP A 181 22.62 8.06 -1.90
CA TRP A 181 21.32 8.78 -1.98
C TRP A 181 20.19 8.19 -1.13
N GLU A 182 20.48 7.29 -0.20
CA GLU A 182 19.45 6.41 0.37
C GLU A 182 18.30 7.14 1.08
N GLN A 183 18.56 8.28 1.74
CA GLN A 183 17.49 9.00 2.46
C GLN A 183 16.69 9.93 1.54
N LEU A 184 17.37 10.79 0.75
CA LEU A 184 16.71 11.71 -0.17
C LEU A 184 16.01 10.97 -1.32
N GLY A 185 16.64 9.92 -1.85
CA GLY A 185 16.08 9.10 -2.92
C GLY A 185 14.83 8.34 -2.49
N VAL A 186 14.85 7.71 -1.31
CA VAL A 186 13.66 7.03 -0.77
C VAL A 186 12.55 8.02 -0.45
N GLY A 187 12.89 9.20 0.10
CA GLY A 187 11.92 10.27 0.31
C GLY A 187 11.24 10.74 -0.98
N LEU A 188 12.02 10.88 -2.06
CA LEU A 188 11.48 11.31 -3.36
C LEU A 188 10.61 10.22 -4.01
N LEU A 189 11.01 8.95 -3.92
CA LEU A 189 10.18 7.82 -4.37
C LEU A 189 8.88 7.71 -3.58
N PHE A 190 8.95 7.89 -2.26
CA PHE A 190 7.78 7.87 -1.39
C PHE A 190 6.84 9.05 -1.68
N GLY A 191 7.39 10.26 -1.82
CA GLY A 191 6.62 11.45 -2.19
C GLY A 191 5.96 11.31 -3.56
N LEU A 192 6.68 10.79 -4.56
CA LEU A 192 6.14 10.50 -5.88
C LEU A 192 5.01 9.47 -5.80
N LEU A 193 5.19 8.39 -5.03
CA LEU A 193 4.16 7.37 -4.84
C LEU A 193 2.91 7.94 -4.15
N LEU A 194 3.09 8.77 -3.11
CA LEU A 194 1.99 9.45 -2.41
C LEU A 194 1.22 10.41 -3.31
N LEU A 195 1.89 11.07 -4.26
CA LEU A 195 1.24 11.94 -5.24
C LEU A 195 0.53 11.12 -6.33
N LEU A 196 1.10 9.98 -6.71
CA LEU A 196 0.58 9.13 -7.78
C LEU A 196 -0.64 8.31 -7.35
N LEU A 197 -0.66 7.82 -6.10
CA LEU A 197 -1.70 6.92 -5.60
C LEU A 197 -3.11 7.53 -5.68
N PRO A 198 -3.34 8.78 -5.25
CA PRO A 198 -4.66 9.40 -5.33
C PRO A 198 -5.15 9.56 -6.76
N VAL A 199 -4.26 9.94 -7.69
CA VAL A 199 -4.58 10.09 -9.11
C VAL A 199 -4.98 8.74 -9.71
N TYR A 200 -4.18 7.71 -9.45
CA TYR A 200 -4.47 6.36 -9.90
C TYR A 200 -5.76 5.81 -9.28
N ALA A 201 -5.95 5.98 -7.98
CA ALA A 201 -7.14 5.53 -7.26
C ALA A 201 -8.41 6.23 -7.76
N GLN A 202 -8.37 7.53 -8.01
CA GLN A 202 -9.50 8.28 -8.57
C GLN A 202 -9.86 7.79 -9.98
N ALA A 203 -8.86 7.55 -10.83
CA ALA A 203 -9.07 7.04 -12.17
C ALA A 203 -9.67 5.61 -12.16
N VAL A 204 -9.12 4.73 -11.31
CA VAL A 204 -9.64 3.37 -11.12
C VAL A 204 -11.04 3.39 -10.52
N TRP A 205 -11.32 4.28 -9.57
CA TRP A 205 -12.64 4.42 -8.94
C TRP A 205 -13.73 4.76 -9.96
N ALA A 206 -13.44 5.67 -10.89
CA ALA A 206 -14.36 6.00 -11.98
C ALA A 206 -14.66 4.78 -12.87
N LEU A 207 -13.65 3.95 -13.16
CA LEU A 207 -13.82 2.71 -13.90
C LEU A 207 -14.57 1.64 -13.09
N VAL A 208 -14.34 1.55 -11.78
CA VAL A 208 -15.05 0.62 -10.88
C VAL A 208 -16.54 0.95 -10.84
N ASN A 209 -16.89 2.23 -10.75
CA ASN A 209 -18.29 2.68 -10.78
C ASN A 209 -18.98 2.33 -12.11
N TRP A 210 -18.21 2.24 -13.19
CA TRP A 210 -18.72 1.77 -14.47
C TRP A 210 -18.81 0.24 -14.54
N SER A 211 -17.77 -0.50 -14.14
CA SER A 211 -17.77 -1.96 -14.09
C SER A 211 -16.78 -2.51 -13.05
N LEU A 212 -17.30 -2.80 -11.85
CA LEU A 212 -16.53 -3.40 -10.75
C LEU A 212 -15.84 -4.71 -11.18
N ALA A 213 -16.57 -5.60 -11.87
CA ALA A 213 -16.08 -6.92 -12.24
C ALA A 213 -14.90 -6.86 -13.21
N ALA A 214 -14.98 -6.00 -14.24
CA ALA A 214 -13.91 -5.85 -15.22
C ALA A 214 -12.64 -5.30 -14.57
N VAL A 215 -12.80 -4.29 -13.70
CA VAL A 215 -11.67 -3.63 -13.07
C VAL A 215 -11.02 -4.51 -12.01
N LEU A 216 -11.79 -5.15 -11.13
CA LEU A 216 -11.24 -6.08 -10.15
C LEU A 216 -10.59 -7.30 -10.80
N GLY A 217 -11.23 -7.89 -11.83
CA GLY A 217 -10.67 -9.01 -12.57
C GLY A 217 -9.32 -8.67 -13.19
N PHE A 218 -9.23 -7.51 -13.85
CA PHE A 218 -7.98 -7.01 -14.42
C PHE A 218 -6.87 -6.84 -13.36
N HIS A 219 -7.16 -6.13 -12.26
CA HIS A 219 -6.16 -5.86 -11.23
C HIS A 219 -5.72 -7.11 -10.47
N LEU A 220 -6.65 -8.06 -10.24
CA LEU A 220 -6.33 -9.34 -9.61
C LEU A 220 -5.38 -10.17 -10.50
N VAL A 221 -5.70 -10.29 -11.79
CA VAL A 221 -4.86 -11.02 -12.75
C VAL A 221 -3.49 -10.35 -12.88
N ALA A 222 -3.44 -9.02 -13.01
CA ALA A 222 -2.19 -8.27 -13.05
C ALA A 222 -1.36 -8.49 -11.77
N GLY A 223 -2.00 -8.42 -10.60
CA GLY A 223 -1.35 -8.65 -9.31
C GLY A 223 -0.79 -10.06 -9.16
N ILE A 224 -1.55 -11.09 -9.56
CA ILE A 224 -1.10 -12.49 -9.54
C ILE A 224 0.04 -12.71 -10.53
N ALA A 225 -0.06 -12.21 -11.77
CA ALA A 225 0.99 -12.37 -12.78
C ALA A 225 2.30 -11.69 -12.37
N MET A 226 2.23 -10.51 -11.77
CA MET A 226 3.40 -9.80 -11.24
C MET A 226 3.98 -10.49 -10.00
N GLY A 227 3.12 -10.96 -9.08
CA GLY A 227 3.57 -11.73 -7.92
C GLY A 227 4.26 -13.03 -8.33
N TRP A 228 3.71 -13.72 -9.33
CA TRP A 228 4.28 -14.94 -9.89
C TRP A 228 5.65 -14.72 -10.55
N THR A 229 5.79 -13.66 -11.36
CA THR A 229 7.07 -13.33 -12.01
C THR A 229 8.15 -12.97 -11.00
N VAL A 230 7.81 -12.20 -9.95
CA VAL A 230 8.74 -11.90 -8.85
C VAL A 230 9.14 -13.16 -8.09
N TRP A 231 8.18 -14.03 -7.77
CA TRP A 231 8.43 -15.29 -7.08
C TRP A 231 9.34 -16.22 -7.89
N ARG A 232 9.05 -16.40 -9.19
CA ARG A 232 9.85 -17.21 -10.10
C ARG A 232 11.28 -16.69 -10.21
N ASN A 233 11.45 -15.38 -10.33
CA ASN A 233 12.78 -14.78 -10.39
C ASN A 233 13.55 -14.99 -9.08
N ARG A 234 12.91 -14.87 -7.91
CA ARG A 234 13.57 -15.16 -6.62
C ARG A 234 14.01 -16.63 -6.50
N LEU A 235 13.19 -17.57 -6.94
CA LEU A 235 13.55 -19.00 -6.96
C LEU A 235 14.70 -19.31 -7.91
N ALA A 236 14.75 -18.65 -9.07
CA ALA A 236 15.86 -18.82 -10.01
C ALA A 236 17.19 -18.32 -9.43
N TRP A 237 17.18 -17.24 -8.65
CA TRP A 237 18.38 -16.67 -8.01
C TRP A 237 18.87 -17.51 -6.83
N GLN A 238 17.98 -18.24 -6.15
CA GLN A 238 18.34 -19.20 -5.10
C GLN A 238 18.92 -20.52 -5.65
N ARG A 239 18.69 -20.83 -6.93
CA ARG A 239 19.17 -22.03 -7.60
C ARG A 239 20.36 -21.78 -8.53
N ALA A 240 20.82 -20.54 -8.67
CA ALA A 240 22.05 -20.23 -9.39
C ALA A 240 23.22 -20.74 -8.55
N PRO A 241 24.01 -21.73 -9.02
CA PRO A 241 25.25 -22.09 -8.35
C PRO A 241 26.20 -20.89 -8.40
N LEU A 242 26.85 -20.62 -7.26
CA LEU A 242 28.01 -19.71 -7.18
C LEU A 242 29.11 -20.16 -8.13
#